data_AF-A0A521Y6Z5-F1
#
_entry.id   AF-A0A521Y6Z5-F1
#
_cell.length_a   1.000
_cell.length_b   1.000
_cell.length_c   1.000
_cell.angle_alpha   90.00
_cell.angle_beta   90.00
_cell.angle_gamma   90.00
#
_symmetry.space_group_name_H-M   'P 1'
#
loop_
_entity.id
_entity.type
_entity.pdbx_description
1 polymer ?
#
loop_
_entity_poly.entity_id
_entity_poly.type
_entity_poly.pdbx_seq_one_letter_code
_entity_poly.pdbx_strand_id
1 'polypeptide(L)'
;MDLQRKLAILADAAKYDASCASSGTTRRDSTRGGLGSTEGSGICHSYAPDGRCISLLKILLTNHCQYDCLYCVNRASSNVPRARLRVEEVVQLTLDFYRRNCIEGLFLSSGIVRSPDYTMEQLVEVARSLREDHGFRGYIHLKTIPDASEELLARAGRHADRLSINIEMPTPAGLQALAPQKDDAAIRRSMARTRLLIDETRAASPRVQP
;
A
#
# COMPACT_ATOMS: atom_id res chain seq x y z
N MET A 1 -6.22 -21.90 -0.79
CA MET A 1 -4.91 -21.41 -0.34
C MET A 1 -5.08 -20.84 1.06
N ASP A 2 -4.28 -21.29 2.02
CA ASP A 2 -4.32 -20.79 3.39
C ASP A 2 -3.81 -19.34 3.50
N LEU A 3 -4.06 -18.71 4.66
CA LEU A 3 -3.72 -17.32 4.93
C LEU A 3 -2.20 -17.07 4.92
N GLN A 4 -1.40 -17.99 5.44
CA GLN A 4 0.06 -17.86 5.48
C GLN A 4 0.67 -17.84 4.08
N ARG A 5 0.17 -18.70 3.19
CA ARG A 5 0.61 -18.77 1.80
C ARG A 5 0.20 -17.53 1.02
N LYS A 6 -1.01 -17.01 1.23
CA LYS A 6 -1.44 -15.72 0.67
C LYS A 6 -0.51 -14.59 1.13
N LEU A 7 -0.25 -14.51 2.44
CA LEU A 7 0.64 -13.51 3.01
C LEU A 7 2.04 -13.58 2.39
N ALA A 8 2.64 -14.77 2.28
CA ALA A 8 3.96 -14.94 1.68
C ALA A 8 4.02 -14.43 0.23
N ILE A 9 3.00 -14.72 -0.59
CA ILE A 9 2.92 -14.25 -1.99
C ILE A 9 2.77 -12.73 -2.04
N LEU A 10 1.87 -12.18 -1.22
CA LEU A 10 1.48 -10.77 -1.30
C LEU A 10 2.50 -9.84 -0.64
N ALA A 11 3.20 -10.30 0.40
CA ALA A 11 4.36 -9.64 0.98
C ALA A 11 5.54 -9.58 0.00
N ASP A 12 5.86 -10.70 -0.66
CA ASP A 12 6.93 -10.72 -1.67
C ASP A 12 6.58 -9.82 -2.87
N ALA A 13 5.33 -9.84 -3.32
CA ALA A 13 4.88 -8.97 -4.41
C ALA A 13 4.92 -7.47 -4.03
N ALA A 14 4.66 -7.13 -2.77
CA ALA A 14 4.68 -5.75 -2.27
C ALA A 14 6.09 -5.15 -2.20
N LYS A 15 7.17 -5.95 -2.25
CA LYS A 15 8.54 -5.43 -2.17
C LYS A 15 8.87 -4.43 -3.29
N TYR A 16 8.25 -4.62 -4.47
CA TYR A 16 8.42 -3.75 -5.64
C TYR A 16 7.66 -2.43 -5.57
N ASP A 17 6.84 -2.22 -4.53
CA ASP A 17 6.20 -0.93 -4.32
C ASP A 17 7.20 0.07 -3.72
N ALA A 18 7.61 1.08 -4.48
CA ALA A 18 8.61 2.05 -4.04
C ALA A 18 8.02 3.01 -2.99
N SER A 19 8.15 2.68 -1.71
CA SER A 19 7.55 3.49 -0.63
C SER A 19 8.27 3.43 0.73
N CYS A 20 9.05 2.38 1.03
CA CYS A 20 9.76 2.25 2.31
C CYS A 20 11.29 2.24 2.11
N ALA A 21 12.05 2.60 3.16
CA ALA A 21 13.52 2.68 3.13
C ALA A 21 14.22 1.31 3.02
N SER A 22 13.53 0.22 3.40
CA SER A 22 14.17 -1.09 3.62
C SER A 22 13.63 -2.23 2.74
N SER A 23 12.80 -1.97 1.73
CA SER A 23 12.04 -3.02 1.01
C SER A 23 12.84 -3.92 0.04
N GLY A 24 14.18 -3.85 -0.01
CA GLY A 24 14.98 -4.47 -1.07
C GLY A 24 16.29 -5.12 -0.61
N THR A 25 16.32 -5.72 0.59
CA THR A 25 17.54 -6.36 1.12
C THR A 25 17.77 -7.76 0.54
N THR A 26 19.03 -8.19 0.42
CA THR A 26 19.38 -9.56 0.01
C THR A 26 18.98 -10.56 1.09
N ARG A 27 18.44 -11.72 0.69
CA ARG A 27 18.13 -12.82 1.62
C ARG A 27 19.43 -13.32 2.26
N ARG A 28 19.47 -13.30 3.58
CA ARG A 28 20.53 -13.77 4.47
C ARG A 28 19.84 -14.52 5.59
N ASP A 29 20.45 -15.62 6.02
CA ASP A 29 19.93 -16.42 7.13
C ASP A 29 21.05 -16.73 8.12
N SER A 30 20.64 -17.13 9.32
CA SER A 30 21.52 -17.50 10.43
C SER A 30 21.82 -18.99 10.49
N THR A 31 21.44 -19.79 9.47
CA THR A 31 21.50 -21.26 9.52
C THR A 31 22.93 -21.81 9.72
N ARG A 32 23.96 -21.00 9.45
CA ARG A 32 25.38 -21.32 9.64
C ARG A 32 25.99 -20.71 10.91
N GLY A 33 25.19 -20.48 11.96
CA GLY A 33 25.68 -19.97 13.25
C GLY A 33 25.76 -18.43 13.33
N GLY A 34 24.90 -17.72 12.59
CA GLY A 34 24.79 -16.26 12.63
C GLY A 34 23.65 -15.76 13.52
N LEU A 35 23.51 -14.44 13.65
CA LEU A 35 22.33 -13.79 14.22
C LEU A 35 21.57 -13.03 13.13
N GLY A 36 20.23 -13.14 13.16
CA GLY A 36 19.33 -12.45 12.23
C GLY A 36 19.05 -13.21 10.93
N SER A 37 17.92 -12.88 10.32
CA SER A 37 17.50 -13.38 9.00
C SER A 37 16.73 -12.28 8.28
N THR A 38 16.99 -12.08 6.99
CA THR A 38 16.22 -11.16 6.14
C THR A 38 15.12 -11.95 5.46
N GLU A 39 14.10 -12.33 6.24
CA GLU A 39 12.91 -13.02 5.74
C GLU A 39 11.93 -12.07 5.03
N GLY A 40 11.15 -12.63 4.10
CA GLY A 40 10.10 -11.91 3.37
C GLY A 40 8.79 -11.79 4.16
N SER A 41 8.85 -11.54 5.48
CA SER A 41 7.67 -11.44 6.36
C SER A 41 6.73 -10.27 6.02
N GLY A 42 7.11 -9.45 5.04
CA GLY A 42 6.35 -8.29 4.61
C GLY A 42 6.55 -7.08 5.50
N ILE A 43 7.49 -7.11 6.46
CA ILE A 43 7.73 -5.94 7.32
C ILE A 43 8.73 -4.98 6.65
N CYS A 44 8.37 -3.71 6.49
CA CYS A 44 9.25 -2.65 6.01
C CYS A 44 9.39 -1.54 7.05
N HIS A 45 10.49 -0.78 6.99
CA HIS A 45 10.68 0.41 7.83
C HIS A 45 10.38 1.67 7.04
N SER A 46 9.63 2.59 7.65
CA SER A 46 9.28 3.91 7.12
C SER A 46 9.49 4.98 8.19
N TYR A 47 9.42 6.25 7.80
CA TYR A 47 9.53 7.37 8.73
C TYR A 47 8.17 8.04 8.90
N ALA A 48 7.72 8.13 10.15
CA ALA A 48 6.56 8.90 10.54
C ALA A 48 6.83 10.42 10.39
N PRO A 49 5.79 11.28 10.34
CA PRO A 49 5.96 12.73 10.23
C PRO A 49 6.79 13.37 11.35
N ASP A 50 6.89 12.72 12.51
CA ASP A 50 7.71 13.14 13.66
C ASP A 50 9.17 12.69 13.56
N GLY A 51 9.57 12.04 12.46
CA GLY A 51 10.93 11.56 12.21
C GLY A 51 11.25 10.20 12.82
N ARG A 52 10.32 9.56 13.55
CA ARG A 52 10.54 8.21 14.07
C ARG A 52 10.53 7.17 12.96
N CYS A 53 11.47 6.24 13.03
CA CYS A 53 11.44 5.02 12.24
C CYS A 53 10.36 4.08 12.81
N ILE A 54 9.46 3.61 11.95
CA ILE A 54 8.35 2.71 12.31
C ILE A 54 8.36 1.48 11.42
N SER A 55 7.96 0.33 11.96
CA SER A 55 7.81 -0.92 11.22
C SER A 55 6.37 -1.07 10.71
N LEU A 56 6.21 -1.38 9.43
CA LEU A 56 4.92 -1.52 8.78
C LEU A 56 4.77 -2.92 8.19
N LEU A 57 3.59 -3.52 8.36
CA LEU A 57 3.19 -4.67 7.55
C LEU A 57 2.90 -4.16 6.13
N LYS A 58 3.81 -4.41 5.20
CA LYS A 58 3.75 -4.05 3.79
C LYS A 58 3.25 -5.22 2.95
N ILE A 59 1.99 -5.15 2.54
CA ILE A 59 1.34 -6.21 1.77
C ILE A 59 0.47 -5.64 0.65
N LEU A 60 0.18 -6.49 -0.33
CA LEU A 60 -0.87 -6.22 -1.31
C LEU A 60 -2.19 -6.87 -0.85
N LEU A 61 -3.32 -6.20 -1.06
CA LEU A 61 -4.64 -6.84 -0.95
C LEU A 61 -4.75 -7.98 -1.97
N THR A 62 -4.29 -7.73 -3.20
CA THR A 62 -4.09 -8.77 -4.21
C THR A 62 -2.95 -8.39 -5.14
N ASN A 63 -2.25 -9.39 -5.66
CA ASN A 63 -1.32 -9.20 -6.77
C ASN A 63 -1.97 -9.50 -8.13
N HIS A 64 -3.27 -9.81 -8.21
CA HIS A 64 -3.98 -9.82 -9.48
C HIS A 64 -4.11 -8.39 -10.01
N CYS A 65 -3.76 -8.17 -11.27
CA CYS A 65 -3.87 -6.88 -11.92
C CYS A 65 -4.36 -7.05 -13.35
N GLN A 66 -5.32 -6.23 -13.77
CA GLN A 66 -5.81 -6.18 -15.15
C GLN A 66 -4.86 -5.39 -16.09
N TYR A 67 -3.93 -4.60 -15.54
CA TYR A 67 -2.97 -3.83 -16.33
C TYR A 67 -1.71 -4.62 -16.64
N ASP A 68 -1.08 -4.27 -17.75
CA ASP A 68 0.09 -4.98 -18.27
C ASP A 68 1.35 -4.12 -18.29
N CYS A 69 1.59 -3.37 -17.20
CA CYS A 69 2.76 -2.50 -17.07
C CYS A 69 4.06 -3.33 -17.19
N LEU A 70 4.89 -3.05 -18.20
CA LEU A 70 6.04 -3.88 -18.57
C LEU A 70 7.11 -3.99 -17.47
N TYR A 71 7.18 -3.00 -16.60
CA TYR A 71 8.09 -2.95 -15.45
C TYR A 71 7.54 -3.64 -14.19
N CYS A 72 6.27 -4.05 -14.18
CA CYS A 72 5.63 -4.59 -12.99
C CYS A 72 5.61 -6.13 -13.03
N VAL A 73 6.17 -6.78 -12.00
CA VAL A 73 6.09 -8.24 -11.87
C VAL A 73 4.65 -8.75 -11.79
N ASN A 74 3.73 -7.92 -11.29
CA ASN A 74 2.31 -8.24 -11.11
C ASN A 74 1.47 -7.94 -12.35
N ARG A 75 2.06 -7.54 -13.47
CA ARG A 75 1.34 -7.27 -14.73
C ARG A 75 0.51 -8.48 -15.17
N ALA A 76 -0.59 -8.24 -15.90
CA ALA A 76 -1.57 -9.27 -16.28
C ALA A 76 -0.93 -10.47 -16.99
N SER A 77 0.06 -10.23 -17.86
CA SER A 77 0.75 -11.28 -18.63
C SER A 77 1.79 -12.10 -17.84
N SER A 78 2.13 -11.71 -16.61
CA SER A 78 3.15 -12.42 -15.82
C SER A 78 2.63 -13.73 -15.25
N ASN A 79 3.39 -14.80 -15.49
CA ASN A 79 3.17 -16.11 -14.87
C ASN A 79 3.83 -16.17 -13.48
N VAL A 80 3.18 -15.56 -12.49
CA VAL A 80 3.60 -15.61 -11.08
C VAL A 80 2.45 -16.14 -10.22
N PRO A 81 2.73 -16.78 -9.06
CA PRO A 81 1.69 -17.19 -8.14
C PRO A 81 0.80 -16.01 -7.76
N ARG A 82 -0.52 -16.18 -7.86
CA ARG A 82 -1.48 -15.12 -7.54
C ARG A 82 -2.26 -15.45 -6.27
N ALA A 83 -2.54 -14.40 -5.51
CA ALA A 83 -3.29 -14.48 -4.28
C ALA A 83 -4.16 -13.23 -4.12
N ARG A 84 -5.19 -13.37 -3.30
CA ARG A 84 -6.09 -12.29 -2.89
C ARG A 84 -6.51 -12.52 -1.45
N LEU A 85 -6.34 -11.48 -0.64
CA LEU A 85 -6.88 -11.39 0.70
C LEU A 85 -8.28 -10.78 0.63
N ARG A 86 -9.15 -11.22 1.54
CA ARG A 86 -10.37 -10.51 1.89
C ARG A 86 -10.03 -9.36 2.84
N VAL A 87 -10.93 -8.39 2.94
CA VAL A 87 -10.81 -7.26 3.86
C VAL A 87 -10.53 -7.76 5.28
N GLU A 88 -11.30 -8.72 5.76
CA GLU A 88 -11.20 -9.25 7.13
C GLU A 88 -9.87 -9.97 7.36
N GLU A 89 -9.32 -10.61 6.33
CA GLU A 89 -8.02 -11.26 6.41
C GLU A 89 -6.89 -10.23 6.60
N VAL A 90 -6.97 -9.08 5.91
CA VAL A 90 -5.99 -7.99 6.08
C VAL A 90 -6.10 -7.34 7.46
N VAL A 91 -7.33 -7.07 7.91
CA VAL A 91 -7.61 -6.51 9.24
C VAL A 91 -7.06 -7.43 10.32
N GLN A 92 -7.39 -8.72 10.27
CA GLN A 92 -6.93 -9.70 11.25
C GLN A 92 -5.40 -9.81 11.27
N LEU A 93 -4.75 -9.90 10.11
CA LEU A 93 -3.28 -9.93 10.03
C LEU A 93 -2.67 -8.68 10.66
N THR A 94 -3.18 -7.50 10.34
CA THR A 94 -2.68 -6.23 10.89
C THR A 94 -2.77 -6.21 12.41
N LEU A 95 -3.93 -6.59 12.96
CA LEU A 95 -4.14 -6.63 14.41
C LEU A 95 -3.26 -7.67 15.10
N ASP A 96 -3.06 -8.84 14.49
CA ASP A 96 -2.25 -9.91 15.08
C ASP A 96 -0.76 -9.55 15.12
N PHE A 97 -0.22 -8.96 14.05
CA PHE A 97 1.16 -8.48 14.05
C PHE A 97 1.35 -7.31 15.03
N TYR A 98 0.36 -6.41 15.13
CA TYR A 98 0.42 -5.29 16.06
C TYR A 98 0.40 -5.75 17.52
N ARG A 99 -0.51 -6.65 17.90
CA ARG A 99 -0.60 -7.20 19.28
C ARG A 99 0.65 -7.95 19.72
N ARG A 100 1.42 -8.48 18.76
CA ARG A 100 2.70 -9.17 18.99
C ARG A 100 3.91 -8.22 19.00
N ASN A 101 3.67 -6.90 18.90
CA ASN A 101 4.70 -5.86 18.81
C ASN A 101 5.65 -6.06 17.61
N CYS A 102 5.16 -6.64 16.51
CA CYS A 102 5.95 -6.85 15.30
C CYS A 102 5.91 -5.65 14.35
N ILE A 103 4.85 -4.84 14.43
CA ILE A 103 4.62 -3.67 13.57
C ILE A 103 4.00 -2.54 14.39
N GLU A 104 4.19 -1.31 13.93
CA GLU A 104 3.50 -0.11 14.40
C GLU A 104 2.42 0.35 13.41
N GLY A 105 2.29 -0.30 12.25
CA GLY A 105 1.30 0.08 11.25
C GLY A 105 1.19 -0.83 10.02
N LEU A 106 0.35 -0.43 9.09
CA LEU A 106 0.04 -1.11 7.83
C LEU A 106 0.45 -0.24 6.63
N PHE A 107 1.15 -0.82 5.67
CA PHE A 107 1.23 -0.32 4.30
C PHE A 107 0.41 -1.26 3.41
N LEU A 108 -0.64 -0.73 2.79
CA LEU A 108 -1.54 -1.51 1.94
C LEU A 108 -1.63 -0.90 0.53
N SER A 109 -1.38 -1.76 -0.46
CA SER A 109 -1.52 -1.47 -1.88
C SER A 109 -2.29 -2.62 -2.55
N SER A 110 -2.54 -2.54 -3.85
CA SER A 110 -3.20 -3.62 -4.57
C SER A 110 -2.90 -3.56 -6.06
N GLY A 111 -2.95 -4.72 -6.72
CA GLY A 111 -3.27 -4.77 -8.15
C GLY A 111 -4.75 -4.43 -8.38
N ILE A 112 -5.07 -4.03 -9.61
CA ILE A 112 -6.42 -3.57 -9.98
C ILE A 112 -7.25 -4.75 -10.45
N VAL A 113 -8.37 -4.98 -9.77
CA VAL A 113 -9.34 -6.03 -10.10
C VAL A 113 -10.72 -5.43 -10.32
N ARG A 114 -11.43 -5.89 -11.36
CA ARG A 114 -12.75 -5.39 -11.81
C ARG A 114 -12.73 -3.93 -12.28
N SER A 115 -12.44 -3.00 -11.38
CA SER A 115 -12.30 -1.58 -11.67
C SER A 115 -11.39 -0.90 -10.63
N PRO A 116 -10.85 0.28 -10.96
CA PRO A 116 -10.18 1.15 -9.99
C PRO A 116 -10.99 1.39 -8.73
N ASP A 117 -12.26 1.79 -8.90
CA ASP A 117 -13.17 2.08 -7.78
C ASP A 117 -13.42 0.87 -6.89
N TYR A 118 -13.73 -0.29 -7.49
CA TYR A 118 -13.96 -1.51 -6.71
C TYR A 118 -12.72 -1.87 -5.88
N THR A 119 -11.52 -1.75 -6.47
CA THR A 119 -10.28 -2.04 -5.74
C THR A 119 -10.06 -1.03 -4.62
N MET A 120 -10.25 0.26 -4.90
CA MET A 120 -10.07 1.33 -3.92
C MET A 120 -11.07 1.22 -2.76
N GLU A 121 -12.32 0.86 -3.03
CA GLU A 121 -13.35 0.61 -2.01
C GLU A 121 -12.89 -0.47 -1.00
N GLN A 122 -12.28 -1.55 -1.47
CA GLN A 122 -11.75 -2.59 -0.58
C GLN A 122 -10.59 -2.09 0.29
N LEU A 123 -9.70 -1.25 -0.25
CA LEU A 123 -8.62 -0.64 0.51
C LEU A 123 -9.16 0.31 1.58
N VAL A 124 -10.16 1.12 1.22
CA VAL A 124 -10.86 2.02 2.14
C VAL A 124 -11.55 1.24 3.24
N GLU A 125 -12.21 0.12 2.93
CA GLU A 125 -12.92 -0.67 3.94
C GLU A 125 -11.96 -1.30 4.95
N VAL A 126 -10.77 -1.76 4.53
CA VAL A 126 -9.74 -2.20 5.48
C VAL A 126 -9.39 -1.09 6.46
N ALA A 127 -9.12 0.12 5.96
CA ALA A 127 -8.74 1.24 6.81
C ALA A 127 -9.89 1.70 7.73
N ARG A 128 -11.12 1.77 7.20
CA ARG A 128 -12.33 2.08 7.98
C ARG A 128 -12.52 1.08 9.11
N SER A 129 -12.54 -0.22 8.80
CA SER A 129 -12.76 -1.28 9.79
C SER A 129 -11.67 -1.27 10.88
N LEU A 130 -10.40 -1.09 10.51
CA LEU A 130 -9.32 -0.91 11.48
C LEU A 130 -9.59 0.26 12.45
N ARG A 131 -10.00 1.42 11.92
CA ARG A 131 -10.23 2.64 12.72
C ARG A 131 -11.49 2.59 13.57
N GLU A 132 -12.61 2.22 12.96
CA GLU A 132 -13.95 2.38 13.54
C GLU A 132 -14.38 1.14 14.33
N ASP A 133 -14.16 -0.06 13.80
CA ASP A 133 -14.64 -1.29 14.45
C ASP A 133 -13.65 -1.82 15.48
N HIS A 134 -12.35 -1.67 15.20
CA HIS A 134 -11.28 -2.24 16.00
C HIS A 134 -10.48 -1.21 16.81
N GLY A 135 -10.77 0.08 16.65
CA GLY A 135 -10.11 1.16 17.38
C GLY A 135 -8.59 1.23 17.16
N PHE A 136 -8.08 0.68 16.06
CA PHE A 136 -6.66 0.64 15.74
C PHE A 136 -6.11 2.06 15.61
N ARG A 137 -5.08 2.39 16.41
CA ARG A 137 -4.41 3.70 16.41
C ARG A 137 -3.00 3.67 15.84
N GLY A 138 -2.56 2.51 15.32
CA GLY A 138 -1.30 2.40 14.60
C GLY A 138 -1.32 3.12 13.26
N TYR A 139 -0.16 3.24 12.62
CA TYR A 139 0.00 3.97 11.38
C TYR A 139 -0.65 3.23 10.19
N ILE A 140 -1.31 3.94 9.28
CA ILE A 140 -1.91 3.38 8.06
C ILE A 140 -1.44 4.20 6.86
N HIS A 141 -0.74 3.54 5.95
CA HIS A 141 -0.35 4.05 4.65
C HIS A 141 -1.11 3.30 3.57
N LEU A 142 -2.01 3.99 2.87
CA LEU A 142 -2.68 3.44 1.68
C LEU A 142 -2.01 3.95 0.40
N LYS A 143 -1.75 3.03 -0.53
CA LYS A 143 -1.46 3.39 -1.90
C LYS A 143 -2.77 3.52 -2.67
N THR A 144 -3.09 4.73 -3.12
CA THR A 144 -4.33 5.01 -3.85
C THR A 144 -4.27 4.38 -5.23
N ILE A 145 -5.39 3.82 -5.67
CA ILE A 145 -5.52 3.29 -7.03
C ILE A 145 -5.72 4.47 -7.99
N PRO A 146 -4.90 4.61 -9.05
CA PRO A 146 -5.16 5.60 -10.11
C PRO A 146 -6.57 5.43 -10.66
N ASP A 147 -7.20 6.54 -11.03
CA ASP A 147 -8.56 6.58 -11.61
C ASP A 147 -9.70 6.18 -10.66
N ALA A 148 -9.42 6.05 -9.35
CA ALA A 148 -10.47 5.93 -8.34
C ALA A 148 -11.21 7.27 -8.14
N SER A 149 -12.49 7.17 -7.81
CA SER A 149 -13.39 8.31 -7.61
C SER A 149 -12.94 9.25 -6.48
N GLU A 150 -13.28 10.53 -6.61
CA GLU A 150 -12.92 11.55 -5.62
C GLU A 150 -13.49 11.22 -4.23
N GLU A 151 -14.70 10.64 -4.17
CA GLU A 151 -15.32 10.20 -2.92
C GLU A 151 -14.51 9.11 -2.22
N LEU A 152 -13.99 8.13 -2.96
CA LEU A 152 -13.19 7.05 -2.40
C LEU A 152 -11.83 7.57 -1.91
N LEU A 153 -11.22 8.52 -2.61
CA LEU A 153 -9.98 9.17 -2.17
C LEU A 153 -10.20 9.98 -0.88
N ALA A 154 -11.33 10.71 -0.78
CA ALA A 154 -11.69 11.43 0.44
C ALA A 154 -11.93 10.47 1.61
N ARG A 155 -12.65 9.36 1.39
CA ARG A 155 -12.83 8.30 2.41
C ARG A 155 -11.49 7.71 2.85
N ALA A 156 -10.57 7.44 1.91
CA ALA A 156 -9.23 6.96 2.24
C ALA A 156 -8.48 7.94 3.14
N GLY A 157 -8.52 9.23 2.82
CA GLY A 157 -7.89 10.29 3.61
C GLY A 157 -8.46 10.46 5.02
N ARG A 158 -9.72 10.07 5.26
CA ARG A 158 -10.32 10.08 6.61
C ARG A 158 -9.78 8.99 7.53
N HIS A 159 -9.36 7.86 6.97
CA HIS A 159 -8.96 6.69 7.76
C HIS A 159 -7.45 6.41 7.76
N ALA A 160 -6.73 6.85 6.74
CA ALA A 160 -5.28 6.66 6.59
C ALA A 160 -4.48 7.86 7.12
N ASP A 161 -3.29 7.59 7.66
CA ASP A 161 -2.34 8.65 8.06
C ASP A 161 -1.54 9.17 6.87
N ARG A 162 -1.36 8.33 5.84
CA ARG A 162 -0.66 8.67 4.61
C ARG A 162 -1.30 8.05 3.38
N LEU A 163 -1.44 8.88 2.36
CA LEU A 163 -1.79 8.45 1.00
C LEU A 163 -0.58 8.62 0.08
N SER A 164 -0.40 7.69 -0.85
CA SER A 164 0.59 7.82 -1.92
C SER A 164 0.06 7.31 -3.24
N ILE A 165 0.53 7.92 -4.33
CA ILE A 165 0.28 7.51 -5.70
C ILE A 165 1.61 7.58 -6.48
N ASN A 166 1.78 6.70 -7.45
CA ASN A 166 2.95 6.72 -8.32
C ASN A 166 2.67 7.57 -9.57
N ILE A 167 3.62 8.42 -9.96
CA ILE A 167 3.63 9.08 -11.29
C ILE A 167 4.03 8.09 -12.40
N GLU A 168 4.68 6.99 -12.01
CA GLU A 168 5.12 5.87 -12.86
C GLU A 168 6.27 6.20 -13.83
N MET A 169 6.10 7.18 -14.72
CA MET A 169 7.11 7.56 -15.71
C MET A 169 7.32 9.07 -15.76
N PRO A 170 8.55 9.56 -16.01
CA PRO A 170 8.82 10.99 -16.08
C PRO A 170 8.30 11.65 -17.37
N THR A 171 8.01 10.86 -18.41
CA THR A 171 7.53 11.35 -19.71
C THR A 171 6.26 10.61 -20.15
N PRO A 172 5.30 11.30 -20.80
CA PRO A 172 4.10 10.66 -21.35
C PRO A 172 4.41 9.55 -22.37
N ALA A 173 5.42 9.75 -23.23
CA ALA A 173 5.85 8.74 -24.19
C ALA A 173 6.36 7.47 -23.51
N GLY A 174 7.12 7.61 -22.41
CA GLY A 174 7.55 6.48 -21.60
C GLY A 174 6.39 5.77 -20.92
N LEU A 175 5.40 6.51 -20.41
CA LEU A 175 4.19 5.91 -19.84
C LEU A 175 3.42 5.10 -20.88
N GLN A 176 3.19 5.67 -22.07
CA GLN A 176 2.49 4.98 -23.15
C GLN A 176 3.21 3.71 -23.59
N ALA A 177 4.54 3.75 -23.67
CA ALA A 177 5.34 2.60 -24.09
C ALA A 177 5.36 1.47 -23.04
N LEU A 178 5.35 1.81 -21.75
CA LEU A 178 5.60 0.85 -20.67
C LEU A 178 4.35 0.50 -19.84
N ALA A 179 3.30 1.31 -19.87
CA ALA A 179 2.05 1.10 -19.15
C ALA A 179 0.87 1.75 -19.90
N PRO A 180 0.53 1.27 -21.11
CA PRO A 180 -0.45 1.91 -21.99
C PRO A 180 -1.87 1.98 -21.41
N GLN A 181 -2.19 1.19 -20.39
CA GLN A 181 -3.49 1.26 -19.70
C GLN A 181 -3.59 2.40 -18.67
N LYS A 182 -2.51 3.16 -18.40
CA LYS A 182 -2.50 4.26 -17.44
C LYS A 182 -2.62 5.60 -18.15
N ASP A 183 -3.43 6.49 -17.59
CA ASP A 183 -3.60 7.87 -18.06
C ASP A 183 -2.75 8.84 -17.21
N ASP A 184 -1.72 9.44 -17.81
CA ASP A 184 -0.86 10.46 -17.17
C ASP A 184 -1.69 11.65 -16.64
N ALA A 185 -2.68 12.09 -17.43
CA ALA A 185 -3.50 13.23 -17.05
C ALA A 185 -4.40 12.87 -15.86
N ALA A 186 -4.92 11.63 -15.81
CA ALA A 186 -5.72 11.17 -14.66
C ALA A 186 -4.88 11.03 -13.39
N ILE A 187 -3.66 10.50 -13.48
CA ILE A 187 -2.72 10.43 -12.35
C ILE A 187 -2.45 11.84 -11.81
N ARG A 188 -2.14 12.80 -12.69
CA ARG A 188 -1.89 14.20 -12.30
C ARG A 188 -3.13 14.85 -11.69
N ARG A 189 -4.32 14.62 -12.24
CA ARG A 189 -5.59 15.08 -11.66
C ARG A 189 -5.77 14.53 -10.24
N SER A 190 -5.58 13.23 -10.04
CA SER A 190 -5.68 12.58 -8.72
C SER A 190 -4.71 13.19 -7.70
N MET A 191 -3.45 13.43 -8.11
CA MET A 191 -2.45 14.10 -7.28
C MET A 191 -2.86 15.53 -6.91
N ALA A 192 -3.29 16.33 -7.88
CA ALA A 192 -3.72 17.71 -7.65
C ALA A 192 -4.93 17.78 -6.72
N ARG A 193 -5.91 16.87 -6.89
CA ARG A 193 -7.07 16.76 -6.00
C ARG A 193 -6.68 16.38 -4.58
N THR A 194 -5.82 15.37 -4.42
CA THR A 194 -5.31 14.97 -3.11
C THR A 194 -4.62 16.14 -2.42
N ARG A 195 -3.87 16.95 -3.17
CA ARG A 195 -3.23 18.16 -2.65
C ARG A 195 -4.25 19.19 -2.13
N LEU A 196 -5.31 19.46 -2.90
CA LEU A 196 -6.36 20.40 -2.49
C LEU A 196 -7.03 19.95 -1.18
N LEU A 197 -7.39 18.67 -1.07
CA LEU A 197 -7.99 18.13 0.17
C LEU A 197 -7.07 18.25 1.37
N ILE A 198 -5.76 18.04 1.18
CA ILE A 198 -4.75 18.22 2.24
C ILE A 198 -4.69 19.69 2.68
N ASP A 199 -4.68 20.62 1.72
CA ASP A 199 -4.60 22.06 2.01
C ASP A 199 -5.88 22.56 2.70
N GLU A 200 -7.06 22.09 2.29
CA GLU A 200 -8.34 22.36 2.96
C GLU A 200 -8.35 21.84 4.41
N THR A 201 -7.90 20.60 4.63
CA THR A 201 -7.83 19.99 5.97
C THR A 201 -6.86 20.76 6.88
N ARG A 202 -5.72 21.22 6.34
CA ARG A 202 -4.76 22.04 7.07
C ARG A 202 -5.32 23.41 7.41
N ALA A 203 -6.11 24.01 6.51
CA ALA A 203 -6.75 25.30 6.76
C ALA A 203 -7.87 25.19 7.82
N ALA A 204 -8.60 24.07 7.84
CA ALA A 204 -9.65 23.79 8.81
C ALA A 204 -9.13 23.34 10.18
N SER A 205 -7.90 22.83 10.26
CA SER A 205 -7.30 22.41 11.53
C SER A 205 -6.79 23.64 12.29
N PRO A 206 -7.17 23.85 13.57
CA PRO A 206 -6.59 24.92 14.36
C PRO A 206 -5.06 24.71 14.39
N ARG A 207 -4.30 25.74 14.04
CA ARG A 207 -2.84 25.70 14.16
C ARG A 207 -2.51 25.36 15.60
N VAL A 208 -2.03 24.14 15.85
CA VAL A 208 -1.35 23.83 17.10
C VAL A 208 -0.08 24.65 17.06
N GLN A 209 -0.07 25.77 17.80
CA GLN A 209 1.14 26.52 18.03
C GLN A 209 2.12 25.58 18.77
N PRO A 210 3.41 25.56 18.37
CA PRO A 210 4.42 24.79 19.07
C PRO A 210 4.58 25.25 20.53
#